data_AF-K2N745-F1
#
_entry.id   AF-K2N745-F1
#
_cell.length_a   1.000
_cell.length_b   1.000
_cell.length_c   1.000
_cell.angle_alpha   90.00
_cell.angle_beta   90.00
_cell.angle_gamma   90.00
#
_symmetry.space_group_name_H-M   'P 1'
#
loop_
_entity.id
_entity.type
_entity.pdbx_description
1 polymer ?
#
loop_
_entity_poly.entity_id
_entity_poly.type
_entity_poly.pdbx_seq_one_letter_code
_entity_poly.pdbx_strand_id
1 'polypeptide(L)'
;MKSPDRKSLLRNWRSLSPAMKAALDEAADAPLRRQRHGWSSKGFGGHAPGTVEALHRRGLLHIDRLAGCAGVARITKLGGQVFGSVGEPVL
;
A
#
# COMPACT_ATOMS: atom_id res chain seq x y z
N MET A 1 -21.60 2.43 6.06
CA MET A 1 -20.75 1.42 5.40
C MET A 1 -20.27 0.43 6.47
N LYS A 2 -20.53 -0.87 6.33
CA LYS A 2 -20.04 -1.91 7.25
C LYS A 2 -18.51 -2.01 7.13
N SER A 3 -17.81 -2.05 8.26
CA SER A 3 -16.39 -2.38 8.28
C SER A 3 -16.17 -3.79 7.71
N PRO A 4 -15.17 -4.01 6.84
CA PRO A 4 -14.86 -5.34 6.33
C PRO A 4 -14.50 -6.29 7.46
N ASP A 5 -14.96 -7.54 7.37
CA ASP A 5 -14.66 -8.56 8.38
C ASP A 5 -13.18 -8.99 8.34
N ARG A 6 -12.65 -9.47 9.47
CA ARG A 6 -11.23 -9.86 9.60
C ARG A 6 -10.82 -10.93 8.57
N LYS A 7 -11.72 -11.86 8.20
CA LYS A 7 -11.44 -12.91 7.23
C LYS A 7 -11.27 -12.34 5.82
N SER A 8 -12.09 -11.37 5.44
CA SER A 8 -11.95 -10.61 4.19
C SER A 8 -10.67 -9.77 4.15
N LEU A 9 -10.28 -9.15 5.26
CA LEU A 9 -9.03 -8.38 5.37
C LEU A 9 -7.79 -9.28 5.23
N LEU A 10 -7.78 -10.44 5.91
CA LEU A 10 -6.70 -11.42 5.79
C LEU A 10 -6.61 -12.01 4.39
N ARG A 11 -7.74 -12.25 3.72
CA ARG A 11 -7.75 -12.70 2.31
C ARG A 11 -7.12 -11.65 1.40
N ASN A 12 -7.46 -10.37 1.60
CA ASN A 12 -6.83 -9.27 0.88
C ASN A 12 -5.32 -9.25 1.10
N TRP A 13 -4.85 -9.32 2.35
CA TRP A 13 -3.42 -9.40 2.66
C TRP A 13 -2.72 -10.59 2.00
N ARG A 14 -3.32 -11.78 2.07
CA ARG A 14 -2.77 -13.02 1.47
C ARG A 14 -2.65 -12.93 -0.05
N SER A 15 -3.54 -12.17 -0.70
CA SER A 15 -3.52 -11.95 -2.14
C SER A 15 -2.48 -10.92 -2.63
N LEU A 16 -1.77 -10.25 -1.72
CA LEU A 16 -0.70 -9.30 -2.05
C LEU A 16 0.62 -10.04 -2.31
N SER A 17 1.34 -9.61 -3.35
CA SER A 17 2.71 -10.08 -3.60
C SER A 17 3.66 -9.57 -2.50
N PRO A 18 4.85 -10.19 -2.33
CA PRO A 18 5.85 -9.70 -1.37
C PRO A 18 6.18 -8.21 -1.56
N ALA A 19 6.31 -7.75 -2.80
CA ALA A 19 6.56 -6.34 -3.12
C ALA A 19 5.39 -5.43 -2.70
N MET A 20 4.14 -5.88 -2.90
CA MET A 20 2.95 -5.12 -2.45
C MET A 20 2.87 -5.04 -0.94
N LYS A 21 3.25 -6.10 -0.23
CA LYS A 21 3.29 -6.11 1.24
C LYS A 21 4.35 -5.13 1.76
N ALA A 22 5.56 -5.16 1.20
CA ALA A 22 6.62 -4.22 1.56
C ALA A 22 6.22 -2.76 1.29
N ALA A 23 5.57 -2.48 0.16
CA ALA A 23 5.06 -1.14 -0.14
C ALA A 23 3.96 -0.70 0.85
N LEU A 24 3.07 -1.62 1.24
CA LEU A 24 2.00 -1.32 2.18
C LEU A 24 2.51 -1.12 3.61
N ASP A 25 3.53 -1.88 4.01
CA ASP A 25 4.24 -1.74 5.29
C ASP A 25 4.95 -0.39 5.39
N GLU A 26 5.74 -0.05 4.37
CA GLU A 26 6.41 1.26 4.32
C GLU A 26 5.41 2.42 4.24
N ALA A 27 4.28 2.24 3.55
CA ALA A 27 3.19 3.22 3.51
C ALA A 27 2.42 3.35 4.84
N ALA A 28 2.44 2.30 5.69
CA ALA A 28 1.84 2.31 7.01
C ALA A 28 2.68 3.14 7.99
N ASP A 29 4.01 3.11 7.85
CA ASP A 29 4.93 3.95 8.62
C ASP A 29 4.96 5.40 8.13
N ALA A 30 5.10 5.62 6.81
CA ALA A 30 5.16 6.95 6.22
C ALA A 30 4.62 7.02 4.78
N PRO A 31 4.11 8.19 4.32
CA PRO A 31 3.70 8.34 2.92
C PRO A 31 4.83 8.06 1.92
N LEU A 32 4.57 7.20 0.93
CA LEU A 32 5.52 6.89 -0.15
C LEU A 32 5.60 8.07 -1.11
N ARG A 33 6.78 8.67 -1.25
CA ARG A 33 7.05 9.78 -2.16
C ARG A 33 7.78 9.34 -3.42
N ARG A 34 7.38 9.88 -4.58
CA ARG A 34 7.96 9.51 -5.88
C ARG A 34 9.45 9.68 -6.06
N GLN A 35 9.98 10.78 -5.58
CA GLN A 35 11.41 11.05 -5.67
C GLN A 35 12.24 10.25 -4.65
N ARG A 36 11.65 9.86 -3.53
CA ARG A 36 12.37 9.20 -2.42
C ARG A 36 12.33 7.68 -2.50
N HIS A 37 11.18 7.12 -2.90
CA HIS A 37 10.94 5.67 -2.95
C HIS A 37 10.89 5.13 -4.38
N GLY A 38 11.31 5.94 -5.36
CA GLY A 38 11.71 5.44 -6.68
C GLY A 38 10.69 4.62 -7.47
N TRP A 39 9.37 4.80 -7.28
CA TRP A 39 8.32 4.19 -8.13
C TRP A 39 8.20 4.76 -9.54
N SER A 40 9.34 5.14 -10.11
CA SER A 40 9.55 5.55 -11.49
C SER A 40 10.25 4.42 -12.24
N SER A 41 9.94 4.22 -13.51
CA SER A 41 10.54 3.17 -14.36
C SER A 41 12.06 3.28 -14.57
N LYS A 42 12.71 4.32 -14.04
CA LYS A 42 14.15 4.57 -14.12
C LYS A 42 14.71 4.91 -12.73
N GLY A 43 15.25 3.93 -12.00
CA GLY A 43 16.20 4.19 -10.90
C GLY A 43 16.07 3.36 -9.63
N PHE A 44 17.09 2.55 -9.40
CA PHE A 44 17.62 1.96 -8.14
C PHE A 44 16.78 2.05 -6.87
N GLY A 45 16.29 0.89 -6.40
CA GLY A 45 15.91 0.65 -4.99
C GLY A 45 14.46 0.97 -4.61
N GLY A 46 13.62 1.42 -5.55
CA GLY A 46 12.23 1.79 -5.28
C GLY A 46 11.17 0.69 -5.51
N HIS A 47 9.93 0.96 -5.11
CA HIS A 47 8.78 0.09 -5.43
C HIS A 47 8.46 0.16 -6.91
N ALA A 48 8.30 -0.96 -7.62
CA ALA A 48 7.90 -0.91 -9.02
C ALA A 48 6.62 -0.06 -9.23
N PRO A 49 6.51 0.77 -10.27
CA PRO A 49 5.33 1.61 -10.51
C PRO A 49 4.02 0.80 -10.48
N GLY A 50 4.04 -0.40 -11.05
CA GLY A 50 2.91 -1.33 -11.05
C GLY A 50 2.50 -1.83 -9.66
N THR A 51 3.40 -1.87 -8.68
CA THR A 51 3.09 -2.28 -7.30
C THR A 51 2.21 -1.25 -6.61
N VAL A 52 2.59 0.02 -6.66
CA VAL A 52 1.86 1.10 -5.98
C VAL A 52 0.55 1.40 -6.72
N GLU A 53 0.55 1.36 -8.06
CA GLU A 53 -0.69 1.45 -8.85
C GLU A 53 -1.66 0.31 -8.54
N ALA A 54 -1.16 -0.93 -8.39
CA ALA A 54 -2.01 -2.06 -8.04
C ALA A 54 -2.62 -1.91 -6.64
N LEU A 55 -1.85 -1.40 -5.66
CA LEU A 55 -2.36 -1.09 -4.34
C LEU A 55 -3.40 0.05 -4.37
N HIS A 56 -3.19 1.05 -5.21
CA HIS A 56 -4.18 2.12 -5.44
C HIS A 56 -5.47 1.60 -6.07
N ARG A 57 -5.38 0.76 -7.11
CA ARG A 57 -6.55 0.11 -7.73
C ARG A 57 -7.32 -0.78 -6.76
N ARG A 58 -6.63 -1.39 -5.79
CA ARG A 58 -7.23 -2.17 -4.69
C ARG A 58 -7.80 -1.29 -3.56
N GLY A 59 -7.65 0.02 -3.64
CA GLY A 59 -8.11 0.96 -2.61
C GLY A 59 -7.29 0.92 -1.31
N LEU A 60 -6.11 0.31 -1.33
CA LEU A 60 -5.23 0.18 -0.15
C LEU A 60 -4.31 1.39 0.02
N LEU A 61 -3.97 2.05 -1.09
CA LEU A 61 -3.26 3.32 -1.11
C LEU A 61 -4.10 4.39 -1.82
N HIS A 62 -3.96 5.63 -1.38
CA HIS A 62 -4.44 6.81 -2.08
C HIS A 62 -3.25 7.55 -2.67
N ILE A 63 -3.30 7.94 -3.95
CA ILE A 63 -2.22 8.65 -4.61
C ILE A 63 -2.63 10.11 -4.83
N ASP A 64 -1.97 11.00 -4.13
CA ASP A 64 -2.01 12.43 -4.40
C ASP A 64 -1.09 12.77 -5.59
N ARG A 65 -1.61 13.55 -6.54
CA ARG A 65 -0.88 14.03 -7.74
C ARG A 65 -0.31 12.90 -8.61
N LEU A 66 -1.19 12.11 -9.21
CA LEU A 66 -0.87 11.04 -10.16
C LEU A 66 -0.03 11.56 -11.36
N ALA A 67 -0.31 12.78 -11.83
CA ALA A 67 0.40 13.43 -12.92
C ALA A 67 1.55 14.30 -12.37
N GLY A 68 2.80 13.83 -12.52
CA GLY A 68 4.02 14.60 -12.24
C GLY A 68 5.05 13.89 -11.36
N CYS A 69 6.21 14.52 -11.19
CA CYS A 69 7.34 14.02 -10.41
C CYS A 69 7.11 14.01 -8.89
N ALA A 70 5.97 14.53 -8.41
CA ALA A 70 5.67 14.76 -6.99
C ALA A 70 4.55 13.88 -6.42
N GLY A 71 4.30 12.70 -7.01
CA GLY A 71 3.28 11.77 -6.52
C GLY A 71 3.56 11.30 -5.09
N VAL A 72 2.54 11.34 -4.23
CA VAL A 72 2.60 10.84 -2.85
C VAL A 72 1.53 9.77 -2.66
N ALA A 73 1.91 8.55 -2.32
CA ALA A 73 0.98 7.49 -1.95
C ALA A 73 0.84 7.41 -0.42
N ARG A 74 -0.38 7.44 0.09
CA ARG A 74 -0.70 7.32 1.52
C ARG A 74 -1.53 6.07 1.74
N ILE A 75 -1.35 5.42 2.88
CA ILE A 75 -2.22 4.32 3.28
C ILE A 75 -3.65 4.81 3.48
N THR A 76 -4.63 4.07 2.95
CA THR A 76 -6.05 4.36 3.19
C THR A 76 -6.51 3.73 4.49
N LYS A 77 -7.72 4.09 4.95
CA LYS A 77 -8.37 3.38 6.06
C LYS A 77 -8.48 1.87 5.81
N LEU A 78 -8.78 1.47 4.57
CA LEU A 78 -8.83 0.06 4.19
C LEU A 78 -7.43 -0.58 4.18
N GLY A 79 -6.42 0.12 3.64
CA GLY A 79 -5.03 -0.32 3.68
C GLY A 79 -4.54 -0.58 5.11
N GLY A 80 -4.83 0.35 6.02
CA GLY A 80 -4.49 0.22 7.44
C GLY A 80 -5.21 -0.93 8.12
N GLN A 81 -6.49 -1.17 7.78
CA GLN A 81 -7.23 -2.35 8.27
C GLN A 81 -6.65 -3.67 7.74
N VAL A 82 -6.25 -3.71 6.46
CA VAL A 82 -5.63 -4.90 5.86
C VAL A 82 -4.27 -5.18 6.49
N PHE A 83 -3.43 -4.16 6.65
CA PHE A 83 -2.14 -4.26 7.35
C PHE A 83 -2.29 -4.63 8.83
N GLY A 84 -3.24 -4.01 9.53
CA GLY A 84 -3.52 -4.31 10.93
C GLY A 84 -4.15 -5.68 11.17
N SER A 85 -4.77 -6.29 10.14
CA SER A 85 -5.38 -7.63 10.27
C SER A 85 -4.37 -8.75 10.51
N VAL A 86 -3.10 -8.50 10.18
CA VAL A 86 -1.97 -9.41 10.29
C VAL A 86 -1.26 -9.29 11.65
N GLY A 87 -1.47 -8.19 12.38
CA GLY A 87 -1.01 -7.99 13.75
C GLY A 87 -1.78 -8.87 14.76
N GLU A 88 -1.11 -9.20 15.86
CA GLU A 88 -1.42 -10.35 16.73
C GLU A 88 -2.90 -10.48 17.11
N PRO A 89 -3.47 -11.70 17.08
CA PRO A 89 -4.60 -12.01 17.94
C PRO A 89 -4.06 -11.93 19.37
N VAL A 90 -4.47 -10.89 20.12
CA VAL A 90 -4.40 -10.96 21.58
C VAL A 90 -5.22 -12.18 21.97
N LEU A 91 -4.52 -13.22 22.42
CA LEU A 91 -5.08 -14.44 23.01
C LEU A 91 -5.94 -14.07 24.23
#